data_AF-A0A9W7BYZ7-F1
#
_entry.id   AF-A0A9W7BYZ7-F1
#
_cell.length_a   1.000
_cell.length_b   1.000
_cell.length_c   1.000
_cell.angle_alpha   90.00
_cell.angle_beta   90.00
_cell.angle_gamma   90.00
#
_symmetry.space_group_name_H-M   'P 1'
#
loop_
_entity.id
_entity.type
_entity.pdbx_description
1 polymer ?
#
loop_
_entity_poly.entity_id
_entity_poly.type
_entity_poly.pdbx_seq_one_letter_code
_entity_poly.pdbx_strand_id
1 'polypeptide(L)'
;MHAQSDLNNDNVIDNVMSSFQQIQSQIQQNKIAAPAPAPAAPTERSRHEVIFPPSKIKVGANEFEVSLHAPPMSILREFTHIFGPNILPPNTSLFVIPTIQPSLVGSLLNWTNVVSLEKDRLLECFLNLCTSLIPQILPPHIFFDYIDPCSGLPMLHPSNKIYDEVAGCSELLNLRVYNAGGCKVLTHNEYGDGGYPATIFLGGEREEVMRFYQMVVNLYSGNNGT
;
A
#
# COMPACT_ATOMS: atom_id res chain seq x y z
N MET A 1 85.38 -12.66 7.40
CA MET A 1 84.15 -12.87 8.19
C MET A 1 82.98 -12.66 7.23
N HIS A 2 82.48 -13.74 6.64
CA HIS A 2 81.52 -13.73 5.52
C HIS A 2 80.22 -14.48 5.90
N ALA A 3 79.10 -13.82 5.56
CA ALA A 3 77.83 -14.34 5.05
C ALA A 3 77.18 -15.59 5.67
N GLN A 4 76.06 -15.39 6.38
CA GLN A 4 74.98 -16.36 6.56
C GLN A 4 73.64 -15.60 6.63
N SER A 5 72.90 -15.52 5.51
CA SER A 5 71.47 -15.17 5.53
C SER A 5 70.77 -15.35 4.17
N ASP A 6 70.85 -16.50 3.50
CA ASP A 6 70.09 -16.69 2.22
C ASP A 6 69.70 -18.16 1.97
N LEU A 7 68.86 -18.77 2.84
CA LEU A 7 68.41 -20.16 2.61
C LEU A 7 66.93 -20.43 2.98
N ASN A 8 66.05 -19.42 3.02
CA ASN A 8 64.65 -19.67 3.38
C ASN A 8 63.59 -19.03 2.47
N ASN A 9 63.97 -18.55 1.27
CA ASN A 9 63.04 -17.83 0.40
C ASN A 9 62.48 -18.68 -0.77
N ASP A 10 63.15 -19.75 -1.17
CA ASP A 10 62.75 -20.53 -2.36
C ASP A 10 61.51 -21.41 -2.10
N ASN A 11 61.38 -21.98 -0.88
CA ASN A 11 60.21 -22.80 -0.50
C ASN A 11 58.90 -22.00 -0.37
N VAL A 12 58.98 -20.67 -0.19
CA VAL A 12 57.79 -19.81 -0.08
C VAL A 12 57.28 -19.46 -1.49
N ILE A 13 58.20 -19.20 -2.43
CA ILE A 13 57.85 -18.84 -3.81
C ILE A 13 57.21 -20.05 -4.53
N ASP A 14 57.73 -21.26 -4.33
CA ASP A 14 57.17 -22.48 -4.94
C ASP A 14 55.74 -22.79 -4.43
N ASN A 15 55.48 -22.57 -3.14
CA ASN A 15 54.15 -22.76 -2.55
C ASN A 15 53.13 -21.71 -3.02
N VAL A 16 53.58 -20.46 -3.21
CA VAL A 16 52.74 -19.39 -3.76
C VAL A 16 52.44 -19.66 -5.25
N MET A 17 53.42 -20.10 -6.03
CA MET A 17 53.24 -20.41 -7.46
C MET A 17 52.34 -21.62 -7.68
N SER A 18 52.44 -22.66 -6.84
CA SER A 18 51.55 -23.82 -6.88
C SER A 18 50.10 -23.43 -6.52
N SER A 19 49.93 -22.60 -5.49
CA SER A 19 48.61 -22.06 -5.11
C SER A 19 48.00 -21.19 -6.22
N PHE A 20 48.83 -20.39 -6.90
CA PHE A 20 48.38 -19.55 -8.01
C PHE A 20 47.93 -20.39 -9.21
N GLN A 21 48.67 -21.45 -9.56
CA GLN A 21 48.27 -22.39 -10.61
C GLN A 21 47.00 -23.16 -10.25
N GLN A 22 46.81 -23.49 -8.97
CA GLN A 22 45.60 -24.16 -8.49
C GLN A 22 44.37 -23.22 -8.53
N ILE A 23 44.55 -21.92 -8.24
CA ILE A 23 43.49 -20.91 -8.38
C ILE A 23 43.16 -20.67 -9.86
N GLN A 24 44.16 -20.60 -10.75
CA GLN A 24 43.92 -20.44 -12.19
C GLN A 24 43.19 -21.64 -12.80
N SER A 25 43.50 -22.87 -12.36
CA SER A 25 42.80 -24.07 -12.84
C SER A 25 41.34 -24.16 -12.34
N GLN A 26 41.06 -23.71 -11.11
CA GLN A 26 39.69 -23.59 -10.60
C GLN A 26 38.86 -22.52 -11.34
N ILE A 27 39.47 -21.38 -11.68
CA ILE A 27 38.82 -20.32 -12.47
C ILE A 27 38.48 -20.82 -13.89
N GLN A 28 39.35 -21.67 -14.47
CA GLN A 28 39.15 -22.19 -15.81
C GLN A 28 38.10 -23.33 -15.87
N GLN A 29 37.95 -24.11 -14.79
CA GLN A 29 36.89 -25.13 -14.69
C GLN A 29 35.50 -24.54 -14.44
N ASN A 30 35.39 -23.36 -13.80
CA ASN A 30 34.10 -22.69 -13.57
C ASN A 30 33.55 -21.89 -14.78
N LYS A 31 34.18 -21.99 -15.97
CA LYS A 31 33.79 -21.24 -17.17
C LYS A 31 32.84 -21.95 -18.13
N ILE A 32 32.24 -23.08 -17.74
CA ILE A 32 31.22 -23.78 -18.55
C ILE A 32 29.97 -24.04 -17.70
N ALA A 33 29.31 -22.97 -17.29
CA ALA A 33 27.89 -23.00 -17.00
C ALA A 33 27.21 -22.18 -18.10
N ALA A 34 26.22 -22.77 -18.77
CA ALA A 34 25.38 -22.07 -19.74
C ALA A 34 24.88 -20.74 -19.14
N PRO A 35 24.77 -19.66 -19.93
CA PRO A 35 24.25 -18.40 -19.43
C PRO A 35 22.88 -18.69 -18.80
N ALA A 36 22.77 -18.42 -17.50
CA ALA A 36 21.48 -18.33 -16.85
C ALA A 36 20.59 -17.42 -17.72
N PRO A 37 19.29 -17.74 -17.90
CA PRO A 37 18.38 -16.85 -18.61
C PRO A 37 18.56 -15.45 -18.00
N ALA A 38 18.74 -14.46 -18.88
CA ALA A 38 18.91 -13.07 -18.47
C ALA A 38 17.89 -12.75 -17.38
N PRO A 39 18.27 -12.06 -16.28
CA PRO A 39 17.28 -11.57 -15.35
C PRO A 39 16.23 -10.84 -16.18
N ALA A 40 14.96 -11.23 -15.99
CA ALA A 40 13.84 -10.61 -16.67
C ALA A 40 14.06 -9.10 -16.66
N ALA A 41 13.83 -8.45 -17.82
CA ALA A 41 13.88 -7.01 -17.96
C ALA A 41 13.28 -6.36 -16.69
N PRO A 42 13.87 -5.28 -16.14
CA PRO A 42 13.38 -4.67 -14.91
C PRO A 42 11.87 -4.51 -15.05
N THR A 43 11.12 -5.33 -14.32
CA THR A 43 9.67 -5.30 -14.33
C THR A 43 9.34 -3.84 -14.04
N GLU A 44 8.62 -3.18 -14.94
CA GLU A 44 8.16 -1.81 -14.72
C GLU A 44 7.72 -1.73 -13.27
N ARG A 45 8.46 -0.97 -12.45
CA ARG A 45 8.04 -0.75 -11.07
C ARG A 45 6.65 -0.17 -11.21
N SER A 46 5.63 -0.94 -10.80
CA SER A 46 4.24 -0.51 -10.82
C SER A 46 4.19 0.89 -10.23
N ARG A 47 4.02 1.88 -11.11
CA ARG A 47 3.92 3.27 -10.70
C ARG A 47 2.54 3.37 -10.07
N HIS A 48 2.47 3.97 -8.89
CA HIS A 48 1.20 4.42 -8.34
C HIS A 48 0.43 5.17 -9.43
N GLU A 49 -0.79 4.71 -9.71
CA GLU A 49 -1.64 5.29 -10.72
C GLU A 49 -2.91 5.79 -10.03
N VAL A 50 -3.23 7.07 -10.26
CA VAL A 50 -4.53 7.64 -9.91
C VAL A 50 -5.45 7.38 -11.11
N ILE A 51 -6.31 6.37 -11.00
CA ILE A 51 -7.25 5.98 -12.07
C ILE A 51 -8.40 6.98 -12.14
N PHE A 52 -8.95 7.34 -10.98
CA PHE A 52 -9.91 8.43 -10.84
C PHE A 52 -9.42 9.39 -9.75
N PRO A 53 -9.36 10.70 -10.04
CA PRO A 53 -8.94 11.69 -9.05
C PRO A 53 -9.99 11.84 -7.94
N PRO A 54 -9.60 12.46 -6.81
CA PRO A 54 -10.53 12.72 -5.72
C PRO A 54 -11.81 13.43 -6.19
N SER A 55 -12.94 12.84 -5.84
CA SER A 55 -14.29 13.30 -6.20
C SER A 55 -15.16 13.27 -4.96
N LYS A 56 -16.06 14.26 -4.83
CA LYS A 56 -16.99 14.34 -3.71
C LYS A 56 -18.25 13.51 -4.00
N ILE A 57 -18.63 12.68 -3.04
CA ILE A 57 -19.89 11.94 -3.01
C ILE A 57 -20.65 12.27 -1.74
N LYS A 58 -21.99 12.19 -1.80
CA LYS A 58 -22.88 12.41 -0.66
C LYS A 58 -23.69 11.17 -0.36
N VAL A 59 -23.55 10.66 0.85
CA VAL A 59 -24.27 9.50 1.37
C VAL A 59 -25.17 9.99 2.51
N GLY A 60 -26.46 10.16 2.19
CA GLY A 60 -27.39 10.83 3.09
C GLY A 60 -26.95 12.28 3.31
N ALA A 61 -26.74 12.66 4.58
CA ALA A 61 -26.26 13.99 4.96
C ALA A 61 -24.73 14.12 4.99
N ASN A 62 -23.99 13.04 4.72
CA ASN A 62 -22.55 12.97 4.91
C ASN A 62 -21.80 13.06 3.58
N GLU A 63 -20.68 13.78 3.58
CA GLU A 63 -19.81 13.92 2.42
C GLU A 63 -18.59 13.01 2.58
N PHE A 64 -18.17 12.41 1.47
CA PHE A 64 -16.90 11.71 1.36
C PHE A 64 -16.17 12.26 0.15
N GLU A 65 -14.87 12.45 0.30
CA GLU A 65 -13.95 12.56 -0.82
C GLU A 65 -13.38 11.17 -1.11
N VAL A 66 -13.54 10.68 -2.33
CA VAL A 66 -13.12 9.33 -2.75
C VAL A 66 -12.33 9.38 -4.05
N SER A 67 -11.34 8.53 -4.19
CA SER A 67 -10.55 8.35 -5.43
C SER A 67 -10.33 6.87 -5.70
N LEU A 68 -9.89 6.51 -6.91
CA LEU A 68 -9.55 5.12 -7.24
C LEU A 68 -8.10 5.04 -7.69
N HIS A 69 -7.35 4.10 -7.11
CA HIS A 69 -5.93 3.94 -7.39
C HIS A 69 -5.57 2.51 -7.79
N ALA A 70 -4.64 2.39 -8.74
CA ALA A 70 -3.76 1.23 -8.80
C ALA A 70 -2.61 1.50 -7.81
N PRO A 71 -2.50 0.74 -6.71
CA PRO A 71 -1.60 1.07 -5.62
C PRO A 71 -0.11 0.89 -6.00
N PRO A 72 0.80 1.67 -5.38
CA PRO A 72 2.23 1.39 -5.47
C PRO A 72 2.60 0.06 -4.81
N MET A 73 3.82 -0.42 -5.09
CA MET A 73 4.33 -1.69 -4.57
C MET A 73 4.39 -1.79 -3.03
N SER A 74 4.57 -0.68 -2.34
CA SER A 74 4.50 -0.54 -0.87
C SER A 74 3.14 -0.98 -0.35
N ILE A 75 2.07 -0.36 -0.83
CA ILE A 75 0.68 -0.70 -0.46
C ILE A 75 0.33 -2.13 -0.90
N LEU A 76 0.80 -2.59 -2.07
CA LEU A 76 0.63 -3.99 -2.49
C LEU A 76 1.28 -4.98 -1.51
N ARG A 77 2.48 -4.68 -1.00
CA ARG A 77 3.17 -5.51 -0.01
C ARG A 77 2.46 -5.48 1.34
N GLU A 78 1.98 -4.33 1.76
CA GLU A 78 1.21 -4.17 2.99
C GLU A 78 -0.10 -4.96 2.91
N PHE A 79 -0.85 -4.83 1.80
CA PHE A 79 -2.03 -5.64 1.52
C PHE A 79 -1.70 -7.13 1.59
N THR A 80 -0.65 -7.58 0.89
CA THR A 80 -0.22 -8.99 0.91
C THR A 80 0.18 -9.45 2.30
N HIS A 81 0.76 -8.57 3.12
CA HIS A 81 1.11 -8.87 4.50
C HIS A 81 -0.13 -9.06 5.39
N ILE A 82 -1.17 -8.24 5.16
CA ILE A 82 -2.40 -8.24 5.94
C ILE A 82 -3.31 -9.41 5.55
N PHE A 83 -3.59 -9.56 4.27
CA PHE A 83 -4.59 -10.50 3.75
C PHE A 83 -4.00 -11.81 3.24
N GLY A 84 -2.69 -11.87 3.01
CA GLY A 84 -2.00 -13.00 2.40
C GLY A 84 -1.98 -12.96 0.87
N PRO A 85 -1.07 -13.73 0.23
CA PRO A 85 -0.80 -13.63 -1.20
C PRO A 85 -1.87 -14.21 -2.12
N ASN A 86 -2.77 -15.07 -1.59
CA ASN A 86 -3.75 -15.82 -2.38
C ASN A 86 -5.19 -15.37 -2.13
N ILE A 87 -5.38 -14.21 -1.47
CA ILE A 87 -6.72 -13.71 -1.15
C ILE A 87 -7.47 -13.21 -2.39
N LEU A 88 -6.71 -12.67 -3.36
CA LEU A 88 -7.28 -12.15 -4.59
C LEU A 88 -7.58 -13.30 -5.56
N PRO A 89 -8.69 -13.24 -6.29
CA PRO A 89 -8.96 -14.21 -7.35
C PRO A 89 -7.85 -14.21 -8.41
N PRO A 90 -7.57 -15.35 -9.06
CA PRO A 90 -6.59 -15.42 -10.14
C PRO A 90 -6.90 -14.40 -11.25
N ASN A 91 -5.86 -13.85 -11.87
CA ASN A 91 -5.95 -12.86 -12.96
C ASN A 91 -6.63 -11.54 -12.59
N THR A 92 -6.74 -11.22 -11.30
CA THR A 92 -7.25 -9.92 -10.84
C THR A 92 -6.14 -8.98 -10.41
N SER A 93 -6.44 -7.68 -10.37
CA SER A 93 -5.55 -6.65 -9.82
C SER A 93 -6.15 -6.05 -8.55
N LEU A 94 -5.28 -5.58 -7.65
CA LEU A 94 -5.68 -4.82 -6.48
C LEU A 94 -5.97 -3.36 -6.86
N PHE A 95 -7.05 -2.82 -6.32
CA PHE A 95 -7.40 -1.41 -6.37
C PHE A 95 -7.69 -0.90 -4.96
N VAL A 96 -7.43 0.38 -4.74
CA VAL A 96 -7.63 1.02 -3.43
C VAL A 96 -8.48 2.25 -3.59
N ILE A 97 -9.49 2.37 -2.74
CA ILE A 97 -10.33 3.56 -2.58
C ILE A 97 -10.02 4.14 -1.21
N PRO A 98 -9.07 5.08 -1.09
CA PRO A 98 -8.98 5.91 0.09
C PRO A 98 -10.19 6.84 0.13
N THR A 99 -10.70 7.06 1.34
CA THR A 99 -11.81 7.95 1.61
C THR A 99 -11.39 8.97 2.65
N ILE A 100 -11.77 10.23 2.46
CA ILE A 100 -11.61 11.29 3.46
C ILE A 100 -12.98 11.89 3.75
N GLN A 101 -13.41 11.86 5.00
CA GLN A 101 -14.63 12.54 5.43
C GLN A 101 -14.29 13.87 6.12
N PRO A 102 -14.89 15.01 5.72
CA PRO A 102 -14.71 16.26 6.41
C PRO A 102 -15.44 16.25 7.76
N SER A 103 -14.74 16.69 8.80
CA SER A 103 -15.32 16.91 10.13
C SER A 103 -16.24 18.13 10.15
N LEU A 104 -17.34 18.02 10.88
CA LEU A 104 -18.24 19.13 11.19
C LEU A 104 -17.70 20.07 12.27
N VAL A 105 -16.70 19.65 13.04
CA VAL A 105 -16.18 20.41 14.19
C VAL A 105 -14.77 20.97 13.95
N GLY A 106 -14.28 20.86 12.71
CA GLY A 106 -12.94 21.29 12.31
C GLY A 106 -11.88 20.27 12.71
N SER A 107 -10.86 20.68 13.48
CA SER A 107 -9.73 19.83 13.84
C SER A 107 -10.15 18.60 14.66
N LEU A 108 -9.72 17.42 14.22
CA LEU A 108 -9.95 16.15 14.90
C LEU A 108 -8.84 15.79 15.92
N LEU A 109 -7.88 16.69 16.14
CA LEU A 109 -6.77 16.46 17.08
C LEU A 109 -7.11 16.78 18.53
N ASN A 110 -8.14 17.60 18.74
CA ASN A 110 -8.50 18.02 20.08
C ASN A 110 -9.12 16.86 20.87
N TRP A 111 -8.70 16.71 22.12
CA TRP A 111 -9.23 15.71 23.05
C TRP A 111 -10.46 16.27 23.78
N THR A 112 -11.53 16.50 23.04
CA THR A 112 -12.81 16.98 23.58
C THR A 112 -13.92 15.98 23.31
N ASN A 113 -14.95 15.97 24.16
CA ASN A 113 -16.12 15.11 23.96
C ASN A 113 -16.80 15.36 22.60
N VAL A 114 -16.78 16.61 22.13
CA VAL A 114 -17.34 16.99 20.82
C VAL A 114 -16.57 16.34 19.68
N VAL A 115 -15.24 16.31 19.74
CA VAL A 115 -14.42 15.61 18.74
C VAL A 115 -14.57 14.10 18.83
N SER A 116 -14.71 13.53 20.03
CA SER A 116 -14.98 12.09 20.17
C SER A 116 -16.31 11.68 19.53
N LEU A 117 -17.39 12.42 19.82
CA LEU A 117 -18.70 12.19 19.19
C LEU A 117 -18.65 12.36 17.67
N GLU A 118 -17.87 13.32 17.19
CA GLU A 118 -17.69 13.49 15.76
C GLU A 118 -16.91 12.33 15.12
N LYS A 119 -15.88 11.79 15.78
CA LYS A 119 -15.16 10.59 15.32
C LYS A 119 -16.08 9.38 15.27
N ASP A 120 -16.93 9.18 16.28
CA ASP A 120 -17.91 8.11 16.30
C ASP A 120 -18.90 8.24 15.13
N ARG A 121 -19.41 9.46 14.88
CA ARG A 121 -20.28 9.74 13.74
C ARG A 121 -19.60 9.42 12.40
N LEU A 122 -18.36 9.86 12.21
CA LEU A 122 -17.58 9.64 10.98
C LEU A 122 -17.29 8.15 10.76
N LEU A 123 -16.98 7.42 11.84
CA LEU A 123 -16.82 5.97 11.83
C LEU A 123 -18.13 5.28 11.40
N GLU A 124 -19.25 5.59 12.06
CA GLU A 124 -20.56 4.99 11.73
C GLU A 124 -20.96 5.25 10.28
N CYS A 125 -20.68 6.46 9.76
CA CYS A 125 -20.94 6.81 8.37
C CYS A 125 -20.14 5.93 7.40
N PHE A 126 -18.85 5.72 7.67
CA PHE A 126 -17.99 4.86 6.86
C PHE A 126 -18.41 3.39 6.95
N LEU A 127 -18.73 2.89 8.15
CA LEU A 127 -19.20 1.53 8.35
C LEU A 127 -20.53 1.31 7.61
N ASN A 128 -21.46 2.26 7.62
CA ASN A 128 -22.70 2.16 6.87
C ASN A 128 -22.46 2.11 5.34
N LEU A 129 -21.51 2.93 4.83
CA LEU A 129 -21.10 2.86 3.43
C LEU A 129 -20.60 1.45 3.06
N CYS A 130 -19.75 0.85 3.89
CA CYS A 130 -19.10 -0.43 3.59
C CYS A 130 -19.98 -1.66 3.87
N THR A 131 -20.84 -1.60 4.87
CA THR A 131 -21.67 -2.75 5.30
C THR A 131 -23.03 -2.79 4.60
N SER A 132 -23.58 -1.63 4.25
CA SER A 132 -24.93 -1.54 3.72
C SER A 132 -24.94 -1.13 2.26
N LEU A 133 -24.18 -0.10 1.86
CA LEU A 133 -24.35 0.49 0.53
C LEU A 133 -23.53 -0.20 -0.55
N ILE A 134 -22.22 -0.38 -0.33
CA ILE A 134 -21.33 -1.02 -1.31
C ILE A 134 -21.79 -2.45 -1.64
N PRO A 135 -22.11 -3.33 -0.66
CA PRO A 135 -22.49 -4.71 -0.97
C PRO A 135 -23.78 -4.85 -1.79
N GLN A 136 -24.67 -3.85 -1.78
CA GLN A 136 -25.90 -3.89 -2.59
C GLN A 136 -25.64 -3.74 -4.09
N ILE A 137 -24.52 -3.14 -4.47
CA ILE A 137 -24.21 -2.78 -5.86
C ILE A 137 -22.89 -3.37 -6.37
N LEU A 138 -22.09 -3.97 -5.48
CA LEU A 138 -20.85 -4.64 -5.83
C LEU A 138 -21.13 -5.97 -6.54
N PRO A 139 -20.52 -6.23 -7.70
CA PRO A 139 -20.54 -7.56 -8.31
C PRO A 139 -19.96 -8.62 -7.37
N PRO A 140 -20.62 -9.78 -7.19
CA PRO A 140 -20.28 -10.75 -6.15
C PRO A 140 -18.92 -11.44 -6.33
N HIS A 141 -18.33 -11.35 -7.53
CA HIS A 141 -17.01 -11.92 -7.84
C HIS A 141 -15.84 -10.94 -7.61
N ILE A 142 -16.13 -9.66 -7.37
CA ILE A 142 -15.10 -8.68 -7.00
C ILE A 142 -14.79 -8.87 -5.52
N PHE A 143 -13.52 -9.13 -5.21
CA PHE A 143 -13.04 -9.10 -3.83
C PHE A 143 -13.27 -7.72 -3.24
N PHE A 144 -13.76 -7.67 -2.01
CA PHE A 144 -14.01 -6.45 -1.27
C PHE A 144 -13.65 -6.64 0.20
N ASP A 145 -12.94 -5.66 0.73
CA ASP A 145 -12.72 -5.49 2.16
C ASP A 145 -12.51 -4.01 2.48
N TYR A 146 -12.60 -3.66 3.76
CA TYR A 146 -12.33 -2.33 4.26
C TYR A 146 -11.66 -2.41 5.61
N ILE A 147 -10.87 -1.40 5.92
CA ILE A 147 -10.16 -1.31 7.19
C ILE A 147 -11.04 -0.55 8.18
N ASP A 148 -11.24 -1.11 9.37
CA ASP A 148 -11.81 -0.35 10.48
C ASP A 148 -10.78 0.70 10.94
N PRO A 149 -11.03 2.02 10.78
CA PRO A 149 -10.04 3.05 11.09
C PRO A 149 -9.64 3.10 12.57
N CYS A 150 -10.48 2.56 13.47
CA CYS A 150 -10.21 2.55 14.90
C CYS A 150 -9.18 1.47 15.29
N SER A 151 -9.28 0.27 14.71
CA SER A 151 -8.38 -0.85 15.01
C SER A 151 -7.25 -1.04 13.99
N GLY A 152 -7.43 -0.50 12.77
CA GLY A 152 -6.58 -0.76 11.61
C GLY A 152 -6.69 -2.18 11.08
N LEU A 153 -7.74 -2.93 11.44
CA LEU A 153 -7.93 -4.32 11.03
C LEU A 153 -8.91 -4.43 9.86
N PRO A 154 -8.73 -5.43 8.98
CA PRO A 154 -9.72 -5.75 7.96
C PRO A 154 -10.99 -6.34 8.58
N MET A 155 -12.14 -6.02 7.97
CA MET A 155 -13.44 -6.31 8.56
C MET A 155 -14.13 -7.54 7.98
N LEU A 156 -13.87 -7.88 6.71
CA LEU A 156 -14.50 -9.03 6.07
C LEU A 156 -13.61 -10.28 6.05
N HIS A 157 -12.29 -10.09 5.96
CA HIS A 157 -11.29 -11.16 6.00
C HIS A 157 -10.35 -10.91 7.20
N PRO A 158 -10.71 -11.41 8.39
CA PRO A 158 -10.00 -11.11 9.61
C PRO A 158 -8.50 -11.43 9.53
N SER A 159 -7.70 -10.48 10.01
CA SER A 159 -6.25 -10.59 10.15
C SER A 159 -5.85 -10.02 11.51
N ASN A 160 -4.69 -10.43 12.01
CA ASN A 160 -4.07 -9.82 13.20
C ASN A 160 -3.00 -8.78 12.82
N LYS A 161 -2.98 -8.37 11.56
CA LYS A 161 -2.06 -7.36 11.01
C LYS A 161 -2.79 -6.04 10.83
N ILE A 162 -2.14 -4.97 11.27
CA ILE A 162 -2.67 -3.61 11.26
C ILE A 162 -2.26 -2.94 9.95
N TYR A 163 -3.21 -2.31 9.29
CA TYR A 163 -3.01 -1.33 8.22
C TYR A 163 -2.82 0.07 8.85
N ASP A 164 -1.74 0.76 8.51
CA ASP A 164 -1.53 2.14 8.97
C ASP A 164 -2.28 3.12 8.05
N GLU A 165 -3.52 3.47 8.42
CA GLU A 165 -4.37 4.36 7.60
C GLU A 165 -3.71 5.68 7.25
N VAL A 166 -2.94 6.26 8.18
CA VAL A 166 -2.27 7.54 7.94
C VAL A 166 -1.16 7.38 6.91
N ALA A 167 -0.37 6.30 7.01
CA ALA A 167 0.66 6.01 6.02
C ALA A 167 0.04 5.68 4.64
N GLY A 168 -0.98 4.83 4.63
CA GLY A 168 -1.71 4.42 3.43
C GLY A 168 -2.31 5.60 2.67
N CYS A 169 -3.10 6.43 3.35
CA CYS A 169 -3.69 7.62 2.76
C CYS A 169 -2.64 8.66 2.34
N SER A 170 -1.58 8.86 3.13
CA SER A 170 -0.49 9.78 2.76
C SER A 170 0.18 9.36 1.45
N GLU A 171 0.45 8.08 1.29
CA GLU A 171 1.06 7.55 0.07
C GLU A 171 0.11 7.60 -1.14
N LEU A 172 -1.17 7.25 -0.96
CA LEU A 172 -2.14 7.21 -2.06
C LEU A 172 -2.60 8.60 -2.51
N LEU A 173 -2.74 9.55 -1.58
CA LEU A 173 -3.29 10.88 -1.84
C LEU A 173 -2.22 11.99 -1.85
N ASN A 174 -0.95 11.63 -1.61
CA ASN A 174 0.17 12.58 -1.45
C ASN A 174 -0.12 13.65 -0.39
N LEU A 175 -0.76 13.24 0.71
CA LEU A 175 -1.13 14.13 1.82
C LEU A 175 0.03 14.27 2.80
N ARG A 176 0.13 15.47 3.40
CA ARG A 176 1.18 15.77 4.36
C ARG A 176 0.90 15.05 5.68
N VAL A 177 1.95 14.46 6.24
CA VAL A 177 1.92 13.86 7.58
C VAL A 177 2.93 14.58 8.45
N TYR A 178 2.52 14.92 9.67
CA TYR A 178 3.42 15.43 10.70
C TYR A 178 3.24 14.64 11.99
N ASN A 179 4.22 14.75 12.88
CA ASN A 179 4.18 14.07 14.17
C ASN A 179 3.70 15.04 15.25
N ALA A 180 2.62 14.68 15.95
CA ALA A 180 2.08 15.43 17.07
C ALA A 180 2.17 14.55 18.32
N GLY A 181 3.24 14.71 19.09
CA GLY A 181 3.39 14.03 20.39
C GLY A 181 3.44 12.50 20.32
N GLY A 182 3.93 11.92 19.21
CA GLY A 182 4.01 10.47 19.01
C GLY A 182 2.91 9.89 18.11
N CYS A 183 1.88 10.68 17.78
CA CYS A 183 0.86 10.31 16.79
C CYS A 183 1.21 10.89 15.41
N LYS A 184 1.06 10.06 14.37
CA LYS A 184 1.08 10.56 12.98
C LYS A 184 -0.24 11.24 12.68
N VAL A 185 -0.18 12.47 12.20
CA VAL A 185 -1.35 13.28 11.85
C VAL A 185 -1.34 13.57 10.36
N LEU A 186 -2.41 13.19 9.68
CA LEU A 186 -2.67 13.49 8.28
C LEU A 186 -3.28 14.89 8.13
N THR A 187 -2.83 15.64 7.12
CA THR A 187 -3.36 16.98 6.80
C THR A 187 -3.91 17.02 5.38
N HIS A 188 -5.21 17.25 5.27
CA HIS A 188 -5.88 17.49 4.00
C HIS A 188 -5.68 18.94 3.53
N ASN A 189 -5.63 19.16 2.21
CA ASN A 189 -5.45 20.51 1.66
C ASN A 189 -6.66 21.42 1.90
N GLU A 190 -7.87 20.85 1.94
CA GLU A 190 -9.12 21.58 2.18
C GLU A 190 -9.55 21.53 3.66
N TYR A 191 -9.42 20.37 4.31
CA TYR A 191 -9.97 20.12 5.65
C TYR A 191 -8.94 20.26 6.78
N GLY A 192 -7.67 20.53 6.46
CA GLY A 192 -6.59 20.53 7.44
C GLY A 192 -6.48 19.18 8.16
N ASP A 193 -6.37 19.21 9.48
CA ASP A 193 -6.40 18.04 10.38
C ASP A 193 -7.83 17.60 10.74
N GLY A 194 -8.84 18.14 10.06
CA GLY A 194 -10.26 17.79 10.16
C GLY A 194 -10.72 16.72 9.16
N GLY A 195 -9.81 16.13 8.39
CA GLY A 195 -10.13 15.01 7.48
C GLY A 195 -10.00 13.67 8.19
N TYR A 196 -11.05 12.84 8.14
CA TYR A 196 -11.06 11.51 8.73
C TYR A 196 -10.81 10.44 7.65
N PRO A 197 -9.61 9.80 7.64
CA PRO A 197 -9.24 8.83 6.63
C PRO A 197 -9.82 7.44 6.90
N ALA A 198 -10.18 6.73 5.84
CA ALA A 198 -10.51 5.32 5.86
C ALA A 198 -10.32 4.67 4.48
N THR A 199 -9.95 3.40 4.42
CA THR A 199 -9.56 2.72 3.18
C THR A 199 -10.42 1.51 2.86
N ILE A 200 -10.78 1.40 1.58
CA ILE A 200 -11.47 0.25 0.98
C ILE A 200 -10.52 -0.41 -0.03
N PHE A 201 -10.47 -1.74 -0.02
CA PHE A 201 -9.74 -2.56 -0.98
C PHE A 201 -10.70 -3.30 -1.90
N LEU A 202 -10.37 -3.30 -3.20
CA LEU A 202 -11.10 -4.04 -4.23
C LEU A 202 -10.15 -4.93 -5.02
N GLY A 203 -10.60 -6.12 -5.41
CA GLY A 203 -9.84 -7.03 -6.25
C GLY A 203 -10.69 -7.58 -7.38
N GLY A 204 -10.34 -7.24 -8.61
CA GLY A 204 -11.13 -7.64 -9.77
C GLY A 204 -10.46 -7.33 -11.10
N GLU A 205 -11.19 -7.54 -12.19
CA GLU A 205 -10.79 -7.05 -13.50
C GLU A 205 -10.90 -5.52 -13.53
N ARG A 206 -9.93 -4.86 -14.18
CA ARG A 206 -9.76 -3.40 -14.11
C ARG A 206 -11.01 -2.66 -14.58
N GLU A 207 -11.55 -3.05 -15.72
CA GLU A 207 -12.71 -2.43 -16.34
C GLU A 207 -13.96 -2.56 -15.46
N GLU A 208 -14.14 -3.70 -14.80
CA GLU A 208 -15.27 -3.92 -13.89
C GLU A 208 -15.16 -3.07 -12.62
N VAL A 209 -13.97 -3.01 -12.02
CA VAL A 209 -13.72 -2.17 -10.84
C VAL A 209 -13.90 -0.69 -11.17
N MET A 210 -13.40 -0.23 -12.32
CA MET A 210 -13.59 1.14 -12.79
C MET A 210 -15.08 1.47 -13.00
N ARG A 211 -15.83 0.56 -13.63
CA ARG A 211 -17.27 0.72 -13.85
C ARG A 211 -18.05 0.75 -12.53
N PHE A 212 -17.71 -0.13 -11.60
CA PHE A 212 -18.28 -0.14 -10.25
C PHE A 212 -18.02 1.20 -9.54
N TYR A 213 -16.77 1.66 -9.51
CA TYR A 213 -16.41 2.94 -8.89
C TYR A 213 -17.19 4.12 -9.50
N GLN A 214 -17.26 4.20 -10.83
CA GLN A 214 -18.04 5.26 -11.50
C GLN A 214 -19.52 5.19 -11.17
N MET A 215 -20.10 3.99 -11.03
CA MET A 215 -21.48 3.82 -10.62
C MET A 215 -21.71 4.35 -9.20
N VAL A 216 -20.82 4.07 -8.26
CA VAL A 216 -20.85 4.63 -6.89
C VAL A 216 -20.81 6.16 -6.95
N VAL A 217 -19.83 6.72 -7.66
CA VAL A 217 -19.70 8.18 -7.81
C VAL A 217 -20.96 8.78 -8.41
N ASN A 218 -21.46 8.26 -9.54
CA ASN A 218 -22.65 8.79 -10.20
C ASN A 218 -23.92 8.73 -9.33
N LEU A 219 -24.08 7.65 -8.54
CA LEU A 219 -25.24 7.47 -7.67
C LEU A 219 -25.25 8.50 -6.52
N TYR A 220 -24.08 8.90 -6.03
CA TYR A 220 -23.92 9.73 -4.85
C TYR A 220 -23.38 11.14 -5.12
N SER A 221 -22.96 11.46 -6.34
CA SER A 221 -22.54 12.81 -6.74
C SER A 221 -23.75 13.69 -7.03
N GLY A 222 -24.52 14.06 -6.00
CA GLY A 222 -25.44 15.22 -5.96
C GLY A 222 -26.47 15.43 -7.09
N ASN A 223 -26.56 14.54 -8.08
CA ASN A 223 -27.33 14.72 -9.32
C ASN A 223 -28.66 13.98 -9.31
N ASN A 224 -29.23 13.70 -8.14
CA ASN A 224 -30.66 13.39 -8.03
C ASN A 224 -31.41 14.72 -7.91
N GLY A 225 -31.45 15.45 -9.03
CA GLY A 225 -32.41 16.52 -9.20
C GLY A 225 -33.81 15.94 -9.32
N THR A 226 -34.58 16.05 -8.24
CA THR A 226 -36.05 16.12 -8.24
C THR A 226 -36.49 16.99 -7.08
#